data_AF-A0AAU9VHQ1-F1
#
_entry.id   AF-A0AAU9VHQ1-F1
#
_cell.length_a   1.000
_cell.length_b   1.000
_cell.length_c   1.000
_cell.angle_alpha   90.00
_cell.angle_beta   90.00
_cell.angle_gamma   90.00
#
_symmetry.space_group_name_H-M   'P 1'
#
loop_
_entity.id
_entity.type
_entity.pdbx_description
1 polymer ?
#
loop_
_entity_poly.entity_id
_entity_poly.type
_entity_poly.pdbx_seq_one_letter_code
_entity_poly.pdbx_strand_id
1 'polypeptide(L)'
;MSRVGHCIDNGPMEGFWGTIKSEMYYPNEFSTRSELKKAIEVYIDFYNNKRLQKRFKNKTPMMVRTEALGTETPVVYAIPTNKKIEAYWSNIREKQMQSLVA
;
A
#
# COMPACT_ATOMS: atom_id res chain seq x y z
N MET A 1 0.84 -14.58 9.34
CA MET A 1 -0.49 -14.48 8.72
C MET A 1 -1.51 -15.22 9.58
N SER A 2 -2.19 -14.58 10.56
CA SER A 2 -3.09 -15.37 11.45
C SER A 2 -4.36 -14.64 11.93
N ARG A 3 -4.99 -13.83 11.07
CA ARG A 3 -6.43 -13.52 11.17
C ARG A 3 -6.94 -12.95 9.85
N VAL A 4 -8.04 -13.50 9.34
CA VAL A 4 -8.77 -12.92 8.20
C VAL A 4 -9.14 -11.48 8.55
N GLY A 5 -8.74 -10.52 7.71
CA GLY A 5 -9.06 -9.10 7.90
C GLY A 5 -8.03 -8.24 8.66
N HIS A 6 -6.95 -8.84 9.19
CA HIS A 6 -5.87 -8.09 9.88
C HIS A 6 -4.53 -8.18 9.12
N CYS A 7 -4.52 -7.72 7.87
CA CYS A 7 -3.32 -7.60 7.04
C CYS A 7 -2.79 -6.15 7.04
N ILE A 8 -2.32 -5.68 8.19
CA ILE A 8 -1.84 -4.30 8.34
C ILE A 8 -0.63 -4.04 7.41
N ASP A 9 0.20 -5.05 7.19
CA ASP A 9 1.42 -5.01 6.39
C ASP A 9 1.24 -5.60 4.98
N ASN A 10 0.53 -6.72 4.87
CA ASN A 10 0.48 -7.48 3.61
C ASN A 10 -0.25 -6.73 2.50
N GLY A 11 -1.38 -6.08 2.78
CA GLY A 11 -2.13 -5.33 1.76
C GLY A 11 -1.30 -4.18 1.14
N PRO A 12 -0.69 -3.30 1.95
CA PRO A 12 0.22 -2.28 1.45
C PRO A 12 1.40 -2.84 0.66
N MET A 13 2.01 -3.93 1.13
CA MET A 13 3.16 -4.55 0.45
C MET A 13 2.77 -5.18 -0.89
N GLU A 14 1.62 -5.85 -0.98
CA GLU A 14 1.07 -6.37 -2.23
C GLU A 14 0.85 -5.25 -3.25
N GLY A 15 0.27 -4.12 -2.83
CA GLY A 15 0.09 -2.95 -3.67
C GLY A 15 1.40 -2.35 -4.17
N PHE A 16 2.40 -2.26 -3.29
CA PHE A 16 3.74 -1.79 -3.64
C PHE A 16 4.42 -2.69 -4.67
N TRP A 17 4.43 -4.01 -4.46
CA TRP A 17 4.98 -4.96 -5.42
C TRP A 17 4.19 -5.02 -6.72
N GLY A 18 2.87 -4.84 -6.68
CA GLY A 18 2.05 -4.66 -7.87
C GLY A 18 2.53 -3.48 -8.72
N THR A 19 2.83 -2.36 -8.08
CA THR A 19 3.31 -1.14 -8.73
C THR A 19 4.70 -1.33 -9.34
N ILE A 20 5.66 -1.92 -8.59
CA ILE A 20 6.98 -2.29 -9.12
C ILE A 20 6.83 -3.17 -10.36
N LYS A 21 5.95 -4.17 -10.29
CA LYS A 21 5.77 -5.11 -11.39
C LYS A 21 5.21 -4.41 -12.63
N SER A 22 4.16 -3.62 -12.48
CA SER A 22 3.50 -2.92 -13.58
C SER A 22 4.35 -1.84 -14.22
N GLU A 23 5.08 -1.05 -13.42
CA GLU A 23 5.80 0.12 -13.93
C GLU A 23 7.25 -0.19 -14.32
N MET A 24 7.88 -1.20 -13.71
CA MET A 24 9.30 -1.50 -13.93
C MET A 24 9.53 -2.92 -14.42
N TYR A 25 8.90 -3.95 -13.84
CA TYR A 25 9.24 -5.33 -14.21
C TYR A 25 8.69 -5.72 -15.60
N TYR A 26 7.38 -5.62 -15.83
CA TYR A 26 6.76 -6.10 -17.07
C TYR A 26 7.19 -5.38 -18.34
N PRO A 27 7.49 -4.06 -18.33
CA PRO A 27 7.95 -3.36 -19.53
C PRO A 27 9.41 -3.64 -19.92
N ASN A 28 10.19 -4.28 -19.05
CA ASN A 28 11.64 -4.46 -19.24
C ASN A 28 12.01 -5.95 -19.30
N GLU A 29 13.05 -6.26 -20.07
CA GLU A 29 13.65 -7.59 -20.10
C GLU A 29 14.91 -7.60 -19.23
N PHE A 30 15.13 -8.70 -18.51
CA PHE A 30 16.29 -8.88 -17.63
C PHE A 30 17.00 -10.17 -18.00
N SER A 31 18.27 -10.07 -18.35
CA SER A 31 19.08 -11.23 -18.72
C SER A 31 19.70 -11.92 -17.52
N THR A 32 19.87 -11.19 -16.40
CA THR A 32 20.49 -11.73 -15.19
C THR A 32 19.76 -11.33 -13.92
N ARG A 33 19.91 -12.16 -12.88
CA ARG A 33 19.43 -11.83 -11.54
C ARG A 33 20.06 -10.53 -10.99
N SER A 34 21.33 -10.27 -11.32
CA SER A 34 22.03 -9.07 -10.85
C SER A 34 21.43 -7.80 -11.45
N GLU A 35 21.08 -7.85 -12.73
CA GLU A 35 20.42 -6.75 -13.43
C GLU A 35 19.04 -6.46 -12.83
N LEU A 36 18.22 -7.48 -12.64
CA LEU A 36 16.92 -7.34 -11.99
C LEU A 36 17.04 -6.77 -10.57
N LYS A 37 18.01 -7.25 -9.79
CA LYS A 37 18.26 -6.74 -8.42
C LYS A 37 18.60 -5.25 -8.45
N LYS A 38 19.48 -4.84 -9.35
CA LYS A 38 19.86 -3.43 -9.53
C LYS A 38 18.66 -2.57 -9.96
N ALA A 39 17.83 -3.07 -10.88
CA ALA A 39 16.62 -2.36 -11.31
C ALA A 39 15.61 -2.17 -10.17
N ILE A 40 15.42 -3.19 -9.33
CA ILE A 40 14.59 -3.10 -8.12
C ILE A 40 15.18 -2.07 -7.14
N GLU A 41 16.48 -2.10 -6.87
CA GLU A 41 17.14 -1.14 -5.96
C GLU A 41 16.96 0.31 -6.45
N VAL A 42 17.18 0.55 -7.75
CA VAL A 42 16.99 1.87 -8.38
C VAL A 42 15.53 2.31 -8.30
N TYR A 43 14.58 1.40 -8.55
CA TYR A 43 13.17 1.72 -8.49
C TYR A 43 12.70 2.02 -7.06
N ILE A 44 13.22 1.31 -6.05
CA ILE A 44 12.92 1.59 -4.63
C ILE A 44 13.44 2.98 -4.24
N ASP A 45 14.66 3.35 -4.65
CA ASP A 45 15.18 4.71 -4.45
C ASP A 45 14.26 5.76 -5.10
N PHE A 46 13.90 5.54 -6.37
CA PHE A 46 12.97 6.41 -7.07
C PHE A 46 11.63 6.54 -6.35
N TYR A 47 11.02 5.43 -5.96
CA TYR A 47 9.73 5.42 -5.28
C TYR A 47 9.78 6.19 -3.96
N ASN A 48 10.83 5.99 -3.18
CA ASN A 48 10.97 6.57 -1.84
C ASN A 48 11.36 8.06 -1.89
N ASN A 49 12.28 8.43 -2.78
CA ASN A 49 12.96 9.72 -2.73
C ASN A 49 12.56 10.67 -3.86
N LYS A 50 11.93 10.18 -4.94
CA LYS A 50 11.66 10.98 -6.15
C LYS A 50 10.19 10.96 -6.58
N ARG A 51 9.43 9.92 -6.24
CA ARG A 51 8.02 9.79 -6.65
C ARG A 51 7.12 10.70 -5.83
N LEU A 52 6.62 11.76 -6.45
CA LEU A 52 5.59 12.62 -5.85
C LEU A 52 4.24 11.92 -5.86
N GLN A 53 3.53 11.93 -4.73
CA GLN A 53 2.21 11.33 -4.63
C GLN A 53 1.17 12.39 -4.31
N LYS A 54 0.13 12.47 -5.16
CA LYS A 54 -1.00 13.41 -4.98
C LYS A 54 -1.66 13.27 -3.60
N ARG A 55 -1.81 12.03 -3.11
CA ARG A 55 -2.33 11.72 -1.76
C ARG A 55 -1.52 12.42 -0.66
N PHE A 56 -0.22 12.54 -0.86
CA PHE A 56 0.70 13.16 0.09
C PHE A 56 0.93 14.65 -0.19
N LYS A 57 -0.03 15.34 -0.81
CA LYS A 57 0.10 16.75 -1.21
C LYS A 57 1.36 16.99 -2.06
N ASN A 58 1.60 16.07 -3.01
CA ASN A 58 2.77 16.07 -3.89
C ASN A 58 4.12 15.95 -3.16
N LYS A 59 4.16 15.24 -2.03
CA LYS A 59 5.42 14.86 -1.35
C LYS A 59 5.83 13.43 -1.71
N THR A 60 7.11 13.14 -1.51
CA THR A 60 7.64 11.77 -1.63
C THR A 60 7.39 10.99 -0.34
N PRO A 61 7.35 9.64 -0.39
CA PRO A 61 7.21 8.81 0.81
C PRO A 61 8.24 9.13 1.91
N MET A 62 9.50 9.38 1.54
CA MET A 62 10.53 9.69 2.53
C MET A 62 10.37 11.08 3.15
N MET A 63 9.88 12.07 2.42
CA MET A 63 9.52 13.37 3.00
C MET A 63 8.41 13.21 4.04
N VAL A 64 7.35 12.47 3.71
CA VAL A 64 6.24 12.21 4.64
C VAL A 64 6.74 11.49 5.90
N ARG A 65 7.61 10.48 5.73
CA ARG A 65 8.20 9.75 6.87
C ARG A 65 9.04 10.66 7.75
N THR A 66 9.87 11.51 7.16
CA THR A 66 10.75 12.43 7.90
C THR A 66 9.95 13.46 8.68
N GLU A 67 8.93 14.05 8.05
CA GLU A 67 8.02 14.99 8.72
C GLU A 67 7.27 14.34 9.87
N ALA A 68 6.77 13.10 9.68
CA ALA A 68 6.05 12.37 10.73
C ALA A 68 6.93 12.04 11.94
N LEU A 69 8.24 11.80 11.74
CA LEU A 69 9.18 11.55 12.83
C LEU A 69 9.58 12.83 13.58
N GLY A 70 9.44 14.00 12.95
CA GLY A 70 9.82 15.29 13.53
C GLY A 70 8.69 16.05 14.23
N THR A 71 7.49 15.46 14.34
CA THR A 71 6.31 16.11 14.92
C THR A 71 5.67 15.22 15.99
N GLU A 72 5.14 15.83 17.04
CA GLU A 72 4.35 15.12 18.06
C GLU A 72 2.99 14.66 17.51
N THR A 73 2.46 15.37 16.50
CA THR A 73 1.17 15.08 15.87
C THR A 73 1.34 14.93 14.35
N PRO A 74 1.58 13.70 13.86
CA PRO A 74 1.79 13.48 12.43
C PRO A 74 0.51 13.64 11.63
N VAL A 75 0.64 14.19 10.42
CA VAL A 75 -0.48 14.32 9.48
C VAL A 75 -0.97 12.93 9.08
N VAL A 76 -2.24 12.66 9.31
CA VAL A 76 -2.86 11.38 8.94
C VAL A 76 -3.38 11.46 7.51
N TYR A 77 -2.92 10.56 6.65
CA TYR A 77 -3.42 10.41 5.29
C TYR A 77 -4.43 9.26 5.27
N ALA A 78 -5.72 9.58 5.37
CA ALA A 78 -6.76 8.55 5.32
C ALA A 78 -6.69 7.73 4.02
N ILE A 79 -6.88 6.41 4.13
CA ILE A 79 -7.06 5.55 2.97
C ILE A 79 -8.50 5.76 2.49
N PRO A 80 -8.75 6.09 1.21
CA PRO A 80 -10.11 6.24 0.71
C PRO A 80 -10.86 4.92 0.87
N THR A 81 -12.12 5.01 1.28
CA THR A 81 -12.94 3.80 1.47
C THR A 81 -13.29 3.18 0.12
N ASN A 82 -13.29 1.84 0.10
CA ASN A 82 -13.72 1.09 -1.07
C ASN A 82 -15.16 0.62 -0.85
N LYS A 83 -16.11 1.16 -1.63
CA LYS A 83 -17.54 0.84 -1.53
C LYS A 83 -17.84 -0.67 -1.58
N LYS A 84 -17.05 -1.45 -2.33
CA LYS A 84 -17.21 -2.91 -2.40
C LYS A 84 -16.84 -3.57 -1.06
N ILE A 85 -15.78 -3.09 -0.41
CA ILE A 85 -15.34 -3.56 0.89
C ILE A 85 -16.38 -3.18 1.96
N GLU A 86 -16.91 -1.97 1.92
CA GLU A 86 -17.98 -1.53 2.83
C GLU A 86 -19.23 -2.41 2.70
N ALA A 87 -19.69 -2.64 1.47
CA ALA A 87 -20.85 -3.49 1.19
C ALA A 87 -20.63 -4.94 1.67
N TYR A 88 -19.44 -5.50 1.43
CA TYR A 88 -19.05 -6.83 1.92
C TYR A 88 -19.18 -6.93 3.45
N TRP A 89 -18.61 -5.97 4.18
CA TRP A 89 -18.67 -5.98 5.64
C TRP A 89 -20.07 -5.72 6.18
N SER A 90 -20.88 -4.90 5.50
CA SER A 90 -22.30 -4.72 5.89
C SER A 90 -23.07 -6.03 5.75
N ASN A 91 -22.89 -6.78 4.66
CA ASN A 91 -23.52 -8.09 4.49
C ASN A 91 -23.09 -9.09 5.58
N ILE A 92 -21.80 -9.10 5.95
CA ILE A 92 -21.32 -9.95 7.05
C ILE A 92 -21.97 -9.57 8.38
N ARG A 93 -22.03 -8.27 8.70
CA ARG A 93 -22.65 -7.78 9.94
C ARG A 93 -24.13 -8.12 10.01
N GLU A 94 -24.86 -7.96 8.90
CA GLU A 94 -26.29 -8.33 8.82
C GLU A 94 -26.50 -9.82 9.10
N LYS A 95 -25.69 -10.70 8.48
CA LYS A 95 -25.75 -12.15 8.72
C LYS A 95 -25.43 -12.52 10.18
N GLN A 96 -24.43 -11.87 10.77
CA GLN A 96 -24.07 -12.07 12.17
C GLN A 96 -25.21 -11.63 13.10
N MET A 97 -25.83 -10.47 12.86
CA MET A 97 -27.01 -10.02 13.60
C MET A 97 -28.19 -10.99 13.47
N GLN A 98 -28.49 -11.46 12.26
CA GLN A 98 -29.57 -12.44 12.05
C GLN A 98 -29.32 -13.75 12.81
N SER A 99 -28.07 -14.21 12.88
CA SER A 99 -27.71 -15.43 13.63
C SER A 99 -27.75 -15.29 15.15
N LEU A 100 -27.72 -14.05 15.68
CA LEU A 100 -27.78 -13.78 17.12
C LEU A 100 -29.22 -13.57 17.62
N VAL A 101 -30.17 -13.35 16.72
CA VAL A 101 -31.59 -13.10 17.01
C VAL A 101 -32.45 -14.34 16.74
N ALA A 102 -31.89 -15.38 16.11
CA ALA A 102 -32.50 -16.69 15.91
C ALA A 102 -32.05 -17.68 17.00
#